data_AF-F2AUX8-F1
#
_entry.id   AF-F2AUX8-F1
#
_cell.length_a   1.000
_cell.length_b   1.000
_cell.length_c   1.000
_cell.angle_alpha   90.00
_cell.angle_beta   90.00
_cell.angle_gamma   90.00
#
_symmetry.space_group_name_H-M   'P 1'
#
loop_
_entity.id
_entity.type
_entity.pdbx_description
1 polymer ?
#
loop_
_entity_poly.entity_id
_entity_poly.type
_entity_poly.pdbx_seq_one_letter_code
_entity_poly.pdbx_strand_id
1 'polypeptide(L)'
;MAFHLSHTRIRHFPIDISSPPSNETPIESDEPKRCHACFRPRSLCFCELIPKVANQTDVLIMQHRRERSHPFNTARIVGQSLQKCRVMVAYNHELAERFATMPLSDGVGLLYPGDNAKLLSDLSPEERPKQLVVIDGTWHHAKTLFRDIPRLQTLPRYRLAPSQPGRYRIRREPNEHALSTLEATVAALSAIEPTTPGFDRLLDVFDRMIADQIGHAKSNWRLNETRRRGSANVPRVLTEDVSKIVVAYGEQERGNTDDAATTDPHSPAPLFWNAVRMGTGEFFRCAIQSESLTDESFMRRLRLTPEELQPLVTVDEFRERWRTFVRPDDRVATFHRSTSKLLEDIGADFSPSIVLKSINLNPQTKESDPRTPAILSDQTSNSRPLRRLAWAVRFVEELVQRSAN
;
A
#
# COMPACT_ATOMS: atom_id res chain seq x y z
N MET A 1 3.08 60.32 73.02
CA MET A 1 3.90 61.55 73.00
C MET A 1 5.04 61.32 72.02
N ALA A 2 5.17 62.17 70.99
CA ALA A 2 6.28 62.38 70.02
C ALA A 2 6.88 61.15 69.29
N PHE A 3 6.72 60.96 67.97
CA PHE A 3 7.32 61.63 66.79
C PHE A 3 8.81 61.31 66.47
N HIS A 4 8.98 60.88 65.22
CA HIS A 4 10.12 60.99 64.28
C HIS A 4 11.30 60.00 64.25
N LEU A 5 11.21 59.11 63.23
CA LEU A 5 12.10 58.96 62.06
C LEU A 5 13.55 59.48 62.16
N SER A 6 14.51 58.62 61.78
CA SER A 6 15.44 58.96 60.70
C SER A 6 16.10 57.71 60.08
N HIS A 7 15.97 57.60 58.75
CA HIS A 7 16.78 56.74 57.89
C HIS A 7 18.19 57.32 57.73
N THR A 8 19.24 56.50 57.55
CA THR A 8 20.05 56.54 56.31
C THR A 8 20.98 55.32 56.10
N ARG A 9 20.74 54.65 54.97
CA ARG A 9 21.66 54.09 53.93
C ARG A 9 22.81 53.13 54.28
N ILE A 10 22.54 51.86 53.97
CA ILE A 10 23.17 50.98 52.94
C ILE A 10 24.68 51.17 52.67
N ARG A 11 25.45 50.12 52.96
CA ARG A 11 26.50 49.59 52.06
C ARG A 11 26.50 48.06 52.09
N HIS A 12 26.74 47.50 50.90
CA HIS A 12 26.61 46.11 50.52
C HIS A 12 27.60 45.20 51.27
N PHE A 13 27.12 44.04 51.71
CA PHE A 13 27.94 42.97 52.30
C PHE A 13 28.21 41.86 51.27
N PRO A 14 29.40 41.23 51.32
CA PRO A 14 29.86 40.27 50.33
C PRO A 14 29.29 38.87 50.57
N ILE A 15 29.28 38.11 49.48
CA ILE A 15 28.82 36.73 49.38
C ILE A 15 29.76 35.80 50.17
N ASP A 16 29.17 34.95 51.00
CA ASP A 16 29.83 33.77 51.57
C ASP A 16 29.08 32.49 51.15
N ILE A 17 29.87 31.44 50.98
CA ILE A 17 29.64 30.23 50.20
C ILE A 17 29.10 29.14 51.14
N SER A 18 27.86 28.69 50.94
CA SER A 18 27.39 27.46 51.57
C SER A 18 26.40 26.67 50.71
N SER A 19 26.80 25.43 50.43
CA SER A 19 25.99 24.26 50.04
C SER A 19 25.51 24.13 48.58
N PRO A 20 25.77 23.00 47.89
CA PRO A 20 25.25 22.75 46.55
C PRO A 20 23.74 22.48 46.58
N PRO A 21 22.99 22.87 45.54
CA PRO A 21 21.58 22.55 45.45
C PRO A 21 21.40 21.04 45.22
N SER A 22 20.47 20.44 45.95
CA SER A 22 19.97 19.09 45.73
C SER A 22 19.47 18.97 44.29
N ASN A 23 20.21 18.22 43.49
CA ASN A 23 19.85 17.89 42.13
C ASN A 23 18.80 16.75 42.17
N GLU A 24 17.56 17.09 42.50
CA GLU A 24 16.42 16.20 42.28
C GLU A 24 16.08 16.23 40.79
N THR A 25 16.72 15.35 40.02
CA THR A 25 16.27 15.00 38.68
C THR A 25 14.86 14.41 38.79
N PRO A 26 13.86 14.91 38.05
CA PRO A 26 12.55 14.27 38.01
C PRO A 26 12.73 12.83 37.55
N ILE A 27 12.21 11.88 38.32
CA ILE A 27 12.08 10.50 37.87
C ILE A 27 11.12 10.54 36.68
N GLU A 28 11.66 10.53 35.46
CA GLU A 28 10.88 10.33 34.24
C GLU A 28 10.13 9.01 34.40
N SER A 29 8.80 9.09 34.52
CA SER A 29 7.94 7.91 34.62
C SER A 29 8.13 7.04 33.38
N ASP A 30 8.56 5.79 33.58
CA ASP A 30 8.72 4.75 32.55
C ASP A 30 7.37 4.20 32.04
N GLU A 31 6.35 5.07 31.96
CA GLU A 31 5.03 4.67 31.49
C GLU A 31 5.05 4.47 29.95
N PRO A 32 4.58 3.31 29.46
CA PRO A 32 4.59 3.03 28.05
C PRO A 32 3.67 4.00 27.30
N LYS A 33 4.26 4.76 26.38
CA LYS A 33 3.59 5.79 25.55
C LYS A 33 2.40 5.25 24.73
N ARG A 34 2.25 3.92 24.60
CA ARG A 34 1.18 3.24 23.88
C ARG A 34 0.57 2.11 24.72
N CYS A 35 -0.72 1.85 24.50
CA CYS A 35 -1.40 0.69 25.05
C CYS A 35 -0.87 -0.61 24.40
N HIS A 36 -0.53 -1.63 25.19
CA HIS A 36 -0.07 -2.92 24.67
C HIS A 36 -1.17 -3.77 24.01
N ALA A 37 -2.45 -3.46 24.29
CA ALA A 37 -3.59 -4.19 23.72
C ALA A 37 -4.04 -3.62 22.37
N CYS A 38 -4.25 -2.30 22.27
CA CYS A 38 -4.70 -1.65 21.02
C CYS A 38 -3.60 -0.90 20.24
N PHE A 39 -2.40 -0.74 20.81
CA PHE A 39 -1.26 -0.02 20.22
C PHE A 39 -1.47 1.49 19.98
N ARG A 40 -2.59 2.05 20.45
CA ARG A 40 -2.87 3.49 20.41
C ARG A 40 -2.09 4.23 21.51
N PRO A 41 -1.80 5.53 21.34
CA PRO A 41 -1.32 6.37 22.44
C PRO A 41 -2.21 6.20 23.67
N ARG A 42 -1.63 6.21 24.88
CA ARG A 42 -2.39 6.02 26.13
C ARG A 42 -3.59 6.97 26.25
N SER A 43 -3.43 8.23 25.84
CA SER A 43 -4.49 9.25 25.80
C SER A 43 -5.63 8.96 24.83
N LEU A 44 -5.43 8.04 23.88
CA LEU A 44 -6.38 7.65 22.84
C LEU A 44 -6.80 6.18 22.96
N CYS A 45 -6.46 5.52 24.07
CA CYS A 45 -6.81 4.13 24.31
C CYS A 45 -8.31 3.99 24.59
N PHE A 46 -8.96 3.02 23.95
CA PHE A 46 -10.37 2.68 24.20
C PHE A 46 -10.54 1.31 24.89
N CYS A 47 -9.44 0.60 25.22
CA CYS A 47 -9.51 -0.78 25.68
C CYS A 47 -10.35 -0.97 26.95
N GLU A 48 -10.28 -0.02 27.88
CA GLU A 48 -11.06 -0.06 29.14
C GLU A 48 -12.56 0.17 28.91
N LEU A 49 -12.92 0.79 27.78
CA LEU A 49 -14.32 1.02 27.41
C LEU A 49 -14.96 -0.22 26.78
N ILE A 50 -14.18 -1.22 26.36
CA ILE A 50 -14.69 -2.39 25.65
C ILE A 50 -15.56 -3.23 26.62
N PRO A 51 -16.87 -3.37 26.37
CA PRO A 51 -17.75 -4.13 27.25
C PRO A 51 -17.46 -5.64 27.11
N LYS A 52 -17.79 -6.42 28.15
CA LYS A 52 -17.85 -7.88 28.03
C LYS A 52 -19.27 -8.31 27.72
N VAL A 53 -19.46 -9.05 26.63
CA VAL A 53 -20.77 -9.53 26.19
C VAL A 53 -20.78 -11.06 26.22
N ALA A 54 -21.74 -11.63 26.96
CA ALA A 54 -21.94 -13.07 27.10
C ALA A 54 -22.72 -13.65 25.90
N ASN A 55 -22.14 -13.54 24.71
CA ASN A 55 -22.73 -14.04 23.48
C ASN A 55 -22.90 -15.57 23.49
N GLN A 56 -24.03 -16.04 22.98
CA GLN A 56 -24.36 -17.46 22.91
C GLN A 56 -23.77 -18.11 21.66
N THR A 57 -23.78 -17.41 20.54
CA THR A 57 -23.23 -17.87 19.25
C THR A 57 -21.72 -17.76 19.24
N ASP A 58 -21.02 -18.85 18.91
CA ASP A 58 -19.56 -18.84 18.77
C ASP A 58 -19.14 -18.00 17.57
N VAL A 59 -18.18 -17.08 17.73
CA VAL A 59 -17.68 -16.25 16.62
C VAL A 59 -16.23 -16.60 16.30
N LEU A 60 -15.97 -16.96 15.04
CA LEU A 60 -14.62 -17.15 14.52
C LEU A 60 -14.30 -16.07 13.49
N ILE A 61 -13.39 -15.16 13.82
CA ILE A 61 -12.94 -14.12 12.88
C ILE A 61 -11.69 -14.60 12.15
N MET A 62 -11.80 -14.74 10.83
CA MET A 62 -10.68 -15.00 9.92
C MET A 62 -10.12 -13.67 9.42
N GLN A 63 -9.09 -13.17 10.09
CA GLN A 63 -8.49 -11.87 9.82
C GLN A 63 -7.32 -11.97 8.85
N HIS A 64 -7.34 -11.13 7.81
CA HIS A 64 -6.20 -10.98 6.91
C HIS A 64 -5.01 -10.34 7.64
N ARG A 65 -3.81 -10.89 7.46
CA ARG A 65 -2.60 -10.47 8.21
C ARG A 65 -2.31 -8.97 8.21
N ARG A 66 -2.65 -8.26 7.13
CA ARG A 66 -2.40 -6.81 6.98
C ARG A 66 -3.29 -5.97 7.91
N GLU A 67 -4.42 -6.50 8.37
CA GLU A 67 -5.32 -5.79 9.28
C GLU A 67 -4.89 -5.89 10.74
N ARG A 68 -4.10 -6.91 11.11
CA ARG A 68 -3.74 -7.20 12.52
C ARG A 68 -3.16 -6.00 13.26
N SER A 69 -2.27 -5.27 12.60
CA SER A 69 -1.54 -4.13 13.16
C SER A 69 -2.22 -2.79 12.83
N HIS A 70 -3.41 -2.81 12.21
CA HIS A 70 -4.12 -1.58 11.89
C HIS A 70 -4.57 -0.88 13.20
N PRO A 71 -4.35 0.44 13.32
CA PRO A 71 -4.69 1.20 14.54
C PRO A 71 -6.21 1.30 14.79
N PHE A 72 -7.02 1.02 13.76
CA PHE A 72 -8.49 0.98 13.80
C PHE A 72 -8.99 -0.43 13.46
N ASN A 73 -8.36 -1.46 14.03
CA ASN A 73 -8.75 -2.85 13.81
C ASN A 73 -10.05 -3.14 14.58
N THR A 74 -11.18 -3.19 13.88
CA THR A 74 -12.50 -3.43 14.46
C THR A 74 -12.68 -4.87 14.96
N ALA A 75 -12.03 -5.86 14.33
CA ALA A 75 -12.01 -7.24 14.85
C ALA A 75 -11.35 -7.35 16.22
N ARG A 76 -10.43 -6.43 16.57
CA ARG A 76 -9.85 -6.36 17.93
C ARG A 76 -10.90 -6.01 18.98
N ILE A 77 -11.78 -5.05 18.68
CA ILE A 77 -12.86 -4.68 19.61
C ILE A 77 -13.79 -5.87 19.82
N VAL A 78 -14.22 -6.51 18.73
CA VAL A 78 -15.07 -7.71 18.78
C VAL A 78 -14.42 -8.83 19.58
N GLY A 79 -13.16 -9.18 19.26
CA GLY A 79 -12.44 -10.26 19.92
C GLY A 79 -12.10 -9.99 21.39
N GLN A 80 -12.01 -8.72 21.82
CA GLN A 80 -11.85 -8.37 23.23
C GLN A 80 -13.18 -8.28 23.97
N SER A 81 -14.30 -8.08 23.27
CA SER A 81 -15.61 -7.86 23.87
C SER A 81 -16.41 -9.15 24.08
N LEU A 82 -16.51 -9.96 23.03
CA LEU A 82 -17.33 -11.17 23.02
C LEU A 82 -16.68 -12.29 23.85
N GLN A 83 -17.46 -12.95 24.71
CA GLN A 83 -17.01 -14.07 25.53
C GLN A 83 -16.67 -15.31 24.67
N LYS A 84 -17.47 -15.59 23.64
CA LYS A 84 -17.25 -16.70 22.70
C LYS A 84 -16.76 -16.17 21.36
N CYS A 85 -15.53 -15.66 21.33
CA CYS A 85 -14.90 -15.19 20.10
C CYS A 85 -13.44 -15.61 20.00
N ARG A 86 -13.05 -16.10 18.82
CA ARG A 86 -11.67 -16.39 18.46
C ARG A 86 -11.30 -15.60 17.21
N VAL A 87 -10.15 -14.93 17.25
CA VAL A 87 -9.56 -14.27 16.06
C VAL A 87 -8.39 -15.11 15.57
N MET A 88 -8.46 -15.56 14.31
CA MET A 88 -7.38 -16.24 13.62
C MET A 88 -6.72 -15.30 12.61
N VAL A 89 -5.40 -15.21 12.67
CA VAL A 89 -4.62 -14.39 11.74
C VAL A 89 -3.30 -15.08 11.42
N ALA A 90 -3.03 -15.28 10.13
CA ALA A 90 -1.77 -15.82 9.61
C ALA A 90 -1.65 -15.48 8.10
N TYR A 91 -0.65 -16.02 7.42
CA TYR A 91 -0.64 -16.04 5.96
C TYR A 91 -1.81 -16.88 5.42
N ASN A 92 -2.28 -16.60 4.21
CA ASN A 92 -3.48 -17.25 3.67
C ASN A 92 -3.35 -18.78 3.60
N HIS A 93 -2.19 -19.30 3.21
CA HIS A 93 -1.93 -20.74 3.17
C HIS A 93 -1.97 -21.36 4.57
N GLU A 94 -1.33 -20.73 5.57
CA GLU A 94 -1.41 -21.19 6.96
C GLU A 94 -2.83 -21.13 7.53
N LEU A 95 -3.59 -20.07 7.20
CA LEU A 95 -5.00 -20.00 7.59
C LEU A 95 -5.80 -21.13 6.95
N ALA A 96 -5.52 -21.45 5.68
CA ALA A 96 -6.18 -22.55 4.98
C ALA A 96 -5.88 -23.90 5.64
N GLU A 97 -4.62 -24.18 5.95
CA GLU A 97 -4.19 -25.41 6.63
C GLU A 97 -4.81 -25.54 8.03
N ARG A 98 -4.71 -24.48 8.85
CA ARG A 98 -5.28 -24.47 10.21
C ARG A 98 -6.80 -24.61 10.17
N PHE A 99 -7.45 -23.94 9.23
CA PHE A 99 -8.90 -23.99 9.10
C PHE A 99 -9.36 -25.31 8.50
N ALA A 100 -8.56 -26.01 7.69
CA ALA A 100 -8.93 -27.30 7.10
C ALA A 100 -9.20 -28.38 8.17
N THR A 101 -8.43 -28.38 9.26
CA THR A 101 -8.52 -29.41 10.32
C THR A 101 -9.25 -28.93 11.58
N MET A 102 -9.63 -27.66 11.65
CA MET A 102 -10.30 -27.11 12.83
C MET A 102 -11.69 -27.74 13.05
N PRO A 103 -12.03 -28.20 14.27
CA PRO A 103 -13.40 -28.60 14.56
C PRO A 103 -14.33 -27.38 14.47
N LEU A 104 -15.49 -27.56 13.83
CA LEU A 104 -16.54 -26.57 13.74
C LEU A 104 -17.78 -27.10 14.45
N SER A 105 -18.55 -26.22 15.07
CA SER A 105 -19.81 -26.59 15.73
C SER A 105 -20.87 -26.96 14.70
N ASP A 106 -21.81 -27.81 15.11
CA ASP A 106 -23.01 -28.06 14.31
C ASP A 106 -23.78 -26.76 14.09
N GLY A 107 -24.21 -26.51 12.85
CA GLY A 107 -24.81 -25.23 12.46
C GLY A 107 -23.80 -24.09 12.29
N VAL A 108 -22.57 -24.40 11.88
CA VAL A 108 -21.60 -23.37 11.47
C VAL A 108 -22.04 -22.66 10.18
N GLY A 109 -21.88 -21.35 10.15
CA GLY A 109 -22.21 -20.48 9.02
C GLY A 109 -21.11 -19.50 8.69
N LEU A 110 -21.02 -19.07 7.44
CA LEU A 110 -20.13 -18.01 6.99
C LEU A 110 -20.91 -16.71 6.77
N LEU A 111 -20.52 -15.64 7.46
CA LEU A 111 -20.98 -14.29 7.18
C LEU A 111 -20.23 -13.74 5.97
N TYR A 112 -20.80 -13.93 4.79
CA TYR A 112 -20.21 -13.46 3.53
C TYR A 112 -21.28 -13.36 2.43
N PRO A 113 -21.39 -12.22 1.73
CA PRO A 113 -22.41 -12.03 0.71
C PRO A 113 -22.17 -12.91 -0.53
N GLY A 114 -23.25 -13.30 -1.21
CA GLY A 114 -23.22 -14.00 -2.49
C GLY A 114 -24.61 -14.50 -2.88
N ASP A 115 -24.76 -14.98 -4.11
CA ASP A 115 -26.07 -15.27 -4.71
C ASP A 115 -26.88 -16.30 -3.91
N ASN A 116 -26.22 -17.27 -3.27
CA ASN A 116 -26.86 -18.30 -2.45
C ASN A 116 -26.86 -17.96 -0.94
N ALA A 117 -26.52 -16.73 -0.55
CA ALA A 117 -26.45 -16.33 0.85
C ALA A 117 -27.84 -16.01 1.40
N LYS A 118 -28.26 -16.74 2.44
CA LYS A 118 -29.54 -16.51 3.14
C LYS A 118 -29.47 -15.24 3.97
N LEU A 119 -30.56 -14.48 4.01
CA LEU A 119 -30.63 -13.29 4.85
C LEU A 119 -30.85 -13.70 6.32
N LEU A 120 -29.98 -13.25 7.23
CA LEU A 120 -30.06 -13.68 8.65
C LEU A 120 -31.38 -13.30 9.33
N SER A 121 -32.00 -12.18 8.95
CA SER A 121 -33.27 -11.73 9.52
C SER A 121 -34.45 -12.64 9.18
N ASP A 122 -34.32 -13.45 8.11
CA ASP A 122 -35.42 -14.25 7.58
C ASP A 122 -35.41 -15.69 8.12
N LEU A 123 -34.41 -16.04 8.92
CA LEU A 123 -34.23 -17.39 9.46
C LEU A 123 -35.09 -17.62 10.70
N SER A 124 -35.72 -18.79 10.77
CA SER A 124 -36.33 -19.26 12.02
C SER A 124 -35.25 -19.50 13.09
N PRO A 125 -35.59 -19.47 14.39
CA PRO A 125 -34.63 -19.70 15.46
C PRO A 125 -33.79 -20.99 15.31
N GLU A 126 -34.38 -22.04 14.76
CA GLU A 126 -33.76 -23.35 14.54
C GLU A 126 -32.77 -23.36 13.36
N GLU A 127 -32.96 -22.48 12.38
CA GLU A 127 -32.09 -22.35 11.20
C GLU A 127 -30.88 -21.43 11.43
N ARG A 128 -30.86 -20.71 12.56
CA ARG A 128 -29.81 -19.75 12.88
C ARG A 128 -28.49 -20.45 13.18
N PRO A 129 -27.36 -19.91 12.70
CA PRO A 129 -26.06 -20.52 12.95
C PRO A 129 -25.70 -20.45 14.43
N LYS A 130 -25.21 -21.57 14.98
CA LYS A 130 -24.66 -21.66 16.34
C LYS A 130 -23.21 -21.21 16.41
N GLN A 131 -22.51 -21.25 15.28
CA GLN A 131 -21.19 -20.69 15.09
C GLN A 131 -21.14 -19.84 13.82
N LEU A 132 -20.59 -18.63 13.91
CA LEU A 132 -20.46 -17.71 12.79
C LEU A 132 -18.98 -17.48 12.48
N VAL A 133 -18.56 -17.84 11.27
CA VAL A 133 -17.28 -17.47 10.69
C VAL A 133 -17.42 -16.11 10.02
N VAL A 134 -16.58 -15.15 10.38
CA VAL A 134 -16.57 -13.79 9.86
C VAL A 134 -15.21 -13.51 9.22
N ILE A 135 -15.19 -12.89 8.03
CA ILE A 135 -13.94 -12.51 7.37
C ILE A 135 -13.61 -11.05 7.70
N ASP A 136 -12.40 -10.78 8.19
CA ASP A 136 -11.90 -9.43 8.47
C ASP A 136 -10.81 -9.03 7.48
N GLY A 137 -11.01 -7.87 6.84
CA GLY A 137 -10.22 -7.41 5.71
C GLY A 137 -10.84 -6.22 5.00
N THR A 138 -10.04 -5.51 4.20
CA THR A 138 -10.61 -4.80 3.04
C THR A 138 -11.41 -5.77 2.18
N TRP A 139 -12.34 -5.27 1.35
CA TRP A 139 -13.07 -6.12 0.40
C TRP A 139 -12.17 -6.94 -0.53
N HIS A 140 -11.02 -6.40 -0.91
CA HIS A 140 -10.02 -7.17 -1.64
C HIS A 140 -9.46 -8.31 -0.78
N HIS A 141 -9.03 -8.01 0.45
CA HIS A 141 -8.54 -9.03 1.40
C HIS A 141 -9.60 -10.10 1.69
N ALA A 142 -10.86 -9.72 1.87
CA ALA A 142 -11.95 -10.66 2.14
C ALA A 142 -12.21 -11.60 0.96
N LYS A 143 -12.23 -11.06 -0.27
CA LYS A 143 -12.32 -11.88 -1.50
C LYS A 143 -11.14 -12.84 -1.64
N THR A 144 -9.93 -12.36 -1.32
CA THR A 144 -8.72 -13.19 -1.35
C THR A 144 -8.79 -14.32 -0.32
N LEU A 145 -9.18 -14.05 0.94
CA LEU A 145 -9.33 -15.09 1.95
C LEU A 145 -10.40 -16.12 1.58
N PHE A 146 -11.55 -15.66 1.07
CA PHE A 146 -12.62 -16.56 0.61
C PHE A 146 -12.18 -17.47 -0.55
N ARG A 147 -11.41 -16.93 -1.50
CA ARG A 147 -10.85 -17.68 -2.62
C ARG A 147 -9.78 -18.68 -2.17
N ASP A 148 -8.85 -18.25 -1.31
CA ASP A 148 -7.63 -18.99 -0.97
C ASP A 148 -7.85 -20.03 0.16
N ILE A 149 -8.99 -20.01 0.85
CA ILE A 149 -9.32 -20.96 1.91
C ILE A 149 -10.52 -21.81 1.45
N PRO A 150 -10.29 -22.97 0.80
CA PRO A 150 -11.35 -23.74 0.14
C PRO A 150 -12.50 -24.14 1.06
N ARG A 151 -12.21 -24.49 2.33
CA ARG A 151 -13.24 -24.87 3.30
C ARG A 151 -14.24 -23.76 3.62
N LEU A 152 -13.92 -22.47 3.41
CA LEU A 152 -14.91 -21.40 3.55
C LEU A 152 -16.04 -21.51 2.52
N GLN A 153 -15.74 -22.04 1.33
CA GLN A 153 -16.70 -22.16 0.24
C GLN A 153 -17.70 -23.30 0.46
N THR A 154 -17.40 -24.22 1.38
CA THR A 154 -18.30 -25.34 1.73
C THR A 154 -19.32 -24.99 2.80
N LEU A 155 -19.20 -23.82 3.44
CA LEU A 155 -20.09 -23.41 4.53
C LEU A 155 -21.38 -22.78 4.00
N PRO A 156 -22.53 -22.99 4.68
CA PRO A 156 -23.73 -22.18 4.46
C PRO A 156 -23.39 -20.69 4.59
N ARG A 157 -23.81 -19.90 3.61
CA ARG A 157 -23.53 -18.45 3.58
C ARG A 157 -24.71 -17.66 4.07
N TYR A 158 -24.40 -16.62 4.83
CA TYR A 158 -25.35 -15.69 5.40
C TYR A 158 -24.97 -14.27 5.04
N ARG A 159 -25.97 -13.46 4.73
CA ARG A 159 -25.84 -12.03 4.43
C ARG A 159 -26.67 -11.19 5.39
N LEU A 160 -26.34 -9.91 5.40
CA LEU A 160 -27.06 -8.87 6.14
C LEU A 160 -27.79 -7.97 5.14
N ALA A 161 -28.85 -7.31 5.59
CA ALA A 161 -29.52 -6.24 4.88
C ALA A 161 -29.52 -4.98 5.78
N PRO A 162 -28.38 -4.27 5.85
CA PRO A 162 -28.31 -3.07 6.67
C PRO A 162 -29.28 -2.02 6.13
N SER A 163 -30.20 -1.54 6.99
CA SER A 163 -31.17 -0.49 6.67
C SER A 163 -30.59 0.92 6.84
N GLN A 164 -29.38 1.03 7.38
CA GLN A 164 -28.67 2.28 7.62
C GLN A 164 -27.26 2.21 7.03
N PRO A 165 -26.67 3.34 6.61
CA PRO A 165 -25.28 3.38 6.18
C PRO A 165 -24.31 2.94 7.28
N GLY A 166 -23.14 2.42 6.86
CA GLY A 166 -22.04 2.10 7.76
C GLY A 166 -21.52 3.33 8.53
N ARG A 167 -21.16 3.13 9.80
CA ARG A 167 -20.66 4.19 10.70
C ARG A 167 -19.17 4.47 10.51
N TYR A 168 -18.43 3.69 9.71
CA TYR A 168 -16.97 3.69 9.68
C TYR A 168 -16.31 4.86 8.91
N ARG A 169 -16.55 6.09 9.38
CA ARG A 169 -16.19 7.34 8.69
C ARG A 169 -14.68 7.62 8.52
N ILE A 170 -13.82 6.91 9.24
CA ILE A 170 -12.36 7.11 9.20
C ILE A 170 -11.67 6.17 8.19
N ARG A 171 -12.40 5.26 7.55
CA ARG A 171 -11.89 4.36 6.50
C ARG A 171 -12.73 4.51 5.23
N ARG A 172 -12.11 4.38 4.06
CA ARG A 172 -12.84 4.42 2.78
C ARG A 172 -13.51 3.06 2.54
N GLU A 173 -14.83 3.08 2.40
CA GLU A 173 -15.65 1.91 2.10
C GLU A 173 -16.10 1.93 0.63
N PRO A 174 -16.38 0.77 0.01
CA PRO A 174 -16.72 0.71 -1.41
C PRO A 174 -18.13 1.20 -1.74
N ASN A 175 -19.04 1.22 -0.76
CA ASN A 175 -20.38 1.77 -0.87
C ASN A 175 -20.91 2.10 0.54
N GLU A 176 -22.02 2.82 0.61
CA GLU A 176 -22.61 3.32 1.86
C GLU A 176 -23.16 2.21 2.77
N HIS A 177 -23.42 1.02 2.23
CA HIS A 177 -23.96 -0.14 2.96
C HIS A 177 -22.88 -1.14 3.38
N ALA A 178 -21.60 -0.86 3.10
CA ALA A 178 -20.52 -1.68 3.58
C ALA A 178 -20.42 -1.49 5.10
N LEU A 179 -20.30 -2.61 5.81
CA LEU A 179 -20.16 -2.61 7.25
C LEU A 179 -18.72 -2.93 7.61
N SER A 180 -18.21 -2.28 8.67
CA SER A 180 -16.99 -2.76 9.32
C SER A 180 -17.19 -4.17 9.89
N THR A 181 -16.11 -4.88 10.19
CA THR A 181 -16.22 -6.21 10.82
C THR A 181 -16.99 -6.16 12.14
N LEU A 182 -16.83 -5.09 12.93
CA LEU A 182 -17.59 -4.91 14.16
C LEU A 182 -19.08 -4.75 13.88
N GLU A 183 -19.46 -3.88 12.95
CA GLU A 183 -20.86 -3.65 12.62
C GLU A 183 -21.51 -4.89 12.01
N ALA A 184 -20.80 -5.58 11.13
CA ALA A 184 -21.28 -6.82 10.53
C ALA A 184 -21.48 -7.91 11.60
N THR A 185 -20.54 -8.06 12.54
CA THR A 185 -20.70 -9.02 13.64
C THR A 185 -21.85 -8.63 14.57
N VAL A 186 -21.95 -7.35 14.98
CA VAL A 186 -23.04 -6.86 15.83
C VAL A 186 -24.39 -7.09 15.16
N ALA A 187 -24.55 -6.68 13.89
CA ALA A 187 -25.80 -6.87 13.16
C ALA A 187 -26.18 -8.34 13.02
N ALA A 188 -25.20 -9.22 12.76
CA ALA A 188 -25.43 -10.66 12.67
C ALA A 188 -25.88 -11.24 14.02
N LEU A 189 -25.16 -10.92 15.10
CA LEU A 189 -25.50 -11.43 16.44
C LEU A 189 -26.83 -10.88 16.95
N SER A 190 -27.13 -9.60 16.72
CA SER A 190 -28.45 -9.04 17.05
C SER A 190 -29.60 -9.72 16.31
N ALA A 191 -29.38 -10.19 15.08
CA ALA A 191 -30.38 -10.99 14.36
C ALA A 191 -30.49 -12.42 14.91
N ILE A 192 -29.36 -13.02 15.30
CA ILE A 192 -29.29 -14.42 15.74
C ILE A 192 -29.80 -14.59 17.19
N GLU A 193 -29.36 -13.72 18.09
CA GLU A 193 -29.61 -13.76 19.53
C GLU A 193 -30.10 -12.39 20.05
N PRO A 194 -31.32 -11.95 19.68
CA PRO A 194 -31.84 -10.61 19.96
C PRO A 194 -32.03 -10.31 21.45
N THR A 195 -32.08 -11.33 22.31
CA THR A 195 -32.24 -11.19 23.77
C THR A 195 -30.91 -10.99 24.49
N THR A 196 -29.76 -11.17 23.82
CA THR A 196 -28.44 -10.97 24.41
C THR A 196 -28.13 -9.47 24.50
N PRO A 197 -27.95 -8.91 25.71
CA PRO A 197 -27.70 -7.48 25.88
C PRO A 197 -26.25 -7.11 25.58
N GLY A 198 -26.00 -5.84 25.25
CA GLY A 198 -24.67 -5.25 25.22
C GLY A 198 -23.99 -5.18 23.84
N PHE A 199 -24.62 -5.68 22.77
CA PHE A 199 -24.07 -5.51 21.41
C PHE A 199 -24.02 -4.05 20.95
N ASP A 200 -25.01 -3.26 21.34
CA ASP A 200 -25.09 -1.82 21.19
C ASP A 200 -23.86 -1.11 21.78
N ARG A 201 -23.40 -1.54 22.95
CA ARG A 201 -22.22 -0.96 23.60
C ARG A 201 -20.93 -1.14 22.82
N LEU A 202 -20.82 -2.17 21.95
CA LEU A 202 -19.67 -2.28 21.04
C LEU A 202 -19.70 -1.15 19.99
N LEU A 203 -20.89 -0.77 19.52
CA LEU A 203 -21.06 0.35 18.60
C LEU A 203 -20.71 1.67 19.28
N ASP A 204 -21.04 1.85 20.57
CA ASP A 204 -20.66 3.05 21.32
C ASP A 204 -19.13 3.21 21.41
N VAL A 205 -18.39 2.12 21.68
CA VAL A 205 -16.92 2.12 21.70
C VAL A 205 -16.36 2.42 20.31
N PHE A 206 -17.00 1.89 19.28
CA PHE A 206 -16.61 2.15 17.89
C PHE A 206 -16.81 3.62 17.51
N ASP A 207 -17.96 4.18 17.84
CA ASP A 207 -18.30 5.59 17.62
C ASP A 207 -17.38 6.52 18.41
N ARG A 208 -17.04 6.16 19.66
CA ARG A 208 -16.04 6.88 20.45
C ARG A 208 -14.66 6.84 19.81
N MET A 209 -14.20 5.67 19.35
CA MET A 209 -12.91 5.54 18.65
C MET A 209 -12.88 6.42 17.38
N ILE A 210 -13.98 6.47 16.64
CA ILE A 210 -14.13 7.33 15.45
C ILE A 210 -14.12 8.80 15.84
N ALA A 211 -14.90 9.19 16.85
CA ALA A 211 -14.99 10.56 17.34
C ALA A 211 -13.63 11.07 17.85
N ASP A 212 -12.92 10.28 18.66
CA ASP A 212 -11.59 10.60 19.15
C ASP A 212 -10.59 10.78 18.01
N GLN A 213 -10.70 9.95 16.97
CA GLN A 213 -9.86 10.03 15.78
C GLN A 213 -10.17 11.24 14.90
N ILE A 214 -11.43 11.68 14.85
CA ILE A 214 -11.84 12.89 14.14
C ILE A 214 -11.42 14.15 14.94
N GLY A 215 -11.65 14.14 16.26
CA GLY A 215 -11.36 15.24 17.18
C GLY A 215 -9.87 15.47 17.40
N HIS A 216 -9.05 14.43 17.33
CA HIS A 216 -7.60 14.56 17.19
C HIS A 216 -7.28 14.90 15.73
N ALA A 217 -7.45 16.18 15.38
CA ALA A 217 -6.91 16.74 14.15
C ALA A 217 -5.47 16.27 13.98
N LYS A 218 -5.16 15.72 12.81
CA LYS A 218 -3.88 15.06 12.52
C LYS A 218 -2.73 15.91 13.06
N SER A 219 -2.05 15.43 14.10
CA SER A 219 -0.71 15.89 14.45
C SER A 219 0.19 15.59 13.25
N ASN A 220 0.32 16.57 12.36
CA ASN A 220 1.41 16.93 11.46
C ASN A 220 2.44 15.87 11.02
N TRP A 221 2.06 14.63 10.72
CA TRP A 221 2.91 13.72 9.91
C TRP A 221 2.40 13.58 8.46
N ARG A 222 1.16 14.02 8.21
CA ARG A 222 0.60 14.23 6.87
C ARG A 222 -0.11 15.57 6.85
N LEU A 223 0.66 16.65 6.72
CA LEU A 223 0.24 17.75 5.85
C LEU A 223 0.05 17.13 4.46
N ASN A 224 -1.11 16.48 4.27
CA ASN A 224 -1.69 16.42 2.94
C ASN A 224 -2.01 17.88 2.64
N GLU A 225 -1.07 18.56 1.99
CA GLU A 225 -1.43 19.44 0.89
C GLU A 225 -2.64 18.81 0.23
N THR A 226 -3.72 19.59 0.18
CA THR A 226 -4.93 19.33 -0.59
C THR A 226 -4.62 18.32 -1.68
N ARG A 227 -5.26 17.13 -1.63
CA ARG A 227 -5.26 16.20 -2.77
C ARG A 227 -5.76 17.01 -3.95
N ARG A 228 -4.83 17.60 -4.71
CA ARG A 228 -5.08 17.98 -6.09
C ARG A 228 -5.58 16.70 -6.74
N ARG A 229 -6.72 16.80 -7.42
CA ARG A 229 -7.35 15.69 -8.12
C ARG A 229 -6.31 15.07 -9.03
N GLY A 230 -5.76 13.94 -8.61
CA GLY A 230 -4.87 13.11 -9.42
C GLY A 230 -5.48 11.72 -9.47
N SER A 231 -5.48 11.13 -10.66
CA SER A 231 -6.06 9.80 -10.88
C SER A 231 -5.44 8.77 -9.91
N ALA A 232 -6.30 7.97 -9.24
CA ALA A 232 -5.93 7.19 -8.04
C ALA A 232 -4.80 6.14 -8.23
N ASN A 233 -4.39 5.88 -9.47
CA ASN A 233 -3.41 4.86 -9.85
C ASN A 233 -2.10 5.45 -10.41
N VAL A 234 -1.95 6.77 -10.51
CA VAL A 234 -0.69 7.40 -10.99
C VAL A 234 0.24 7.68 -9.82
N PRO A 235 1.47 7.12 -9.82
CA PRO A 235 2.47 7.42 -8.80
C PRO A 235 2.73 8.93 -8.74
N ARG A 236 2.71 9.50 -7.52
CA ARG A 236 2.90 10.94 -7.30
C ARG A 236 4.19 11.48 -7.91
N VAL A 237 5.24 10.68 -7.92
CA VAL A 237 6.53 11.01 -8.53
C VAL A 237 6.42 11.40 -10.01
N LEU A 238 5.43 10.87 -10.75
CA LEU A 238 5.18 11.28 -12.14
C LEU A 238 4.50 12.65 -12.23
N THR A 239 3.74 13.04 -11.20
CA THR A 239 2.87 14.23 -11.21
C THR A 239 3.41 15.41 -10.40
N GLU A 240 4.28 15.16 -9.41
CA GLU A 240 4.87 16.19 -8.53
C GLU A 240 5.98 16.95 -9.25
N ASP A 241 6.91 16.23 -9.88
CA ASP A 241 8.00 16.81 -10.64
C ASP A 241 8.39 15.90 -11.80
N VAL A 242 7.68 16.04 -12.93
CA VAL A 242 7.95 15.26 -14.14
C VAL A 242 9.37 15.51 -14.65
N SER A 243 10.02 16.64 -14.30
CA SER A 243 11.35 16.98 -14.80
C SER A 243 12.44 16.01 -14.33
N LYS A 244 12.21 15.32 -13.21
CA LYS A 244 13.07 14.27 -12.64
C LYS A 244 12.81 12.87 -13.19
N ILE A 245 11.85 12.72 -14.10
CA ILE A 245 11.54 11.43 -14.71
C ILE A 245 12.45 11.20 -15.91
N VAL A 246 13.12 10.05 -15.90
CA VAL A 246 13.90 9.54 -17.04
C VAL A 246 13.14 8.35 -17.61
N VAL A 247 12.54 8.51 -18.78
CA VAL A 247 11.87 7.39 -19.46
C VAL A 247 12.93 6.63 -20.23
N ALA A 248 13.02 5.32 -20.02
CA ALA A 248 14.03 4.47 -20.63
C ALA A 248 13.41 3.24 -21.32
N TYR A 249 14.05 2.84 -22.41
CA TYR A 249 13.75 1.60 -23.12
C TYR A 249 15.04 0.96 -23.62
N GLY A 250 15.14 -0.36 -23.45
CA GLY A 250 16.27 -1.15 -23.90
C GLY A 250 15.85 -2.36 -24.70
N GLU A 251 16.67 -2.72 -25.68
CA GLU A 251 16.63 -4.03 -26.33
C GLU A 251 17.64 -4.95 -25.68
N GLN A 252 17.23 -6.21 -25.54
CA GLN A 252 18.10 -7.29 -25.12
C GLN A 252 18.70 -7.99 -26.33
N GLU A 253 19.78 -8.72 -26.10
CA GLU A 253 20.34 -9.69 -27.03
C GLU A 253 19.31 -10.77 -27.42
N ARG A 254 19.63 -11.53 -28.46
CA ARG A 254 18.80 -12.68 -28.85
C ARG A 254 18.82 -13.70 -27.72
N GLY A 255 17.64 -14.04 -27.19
CA GLY A 255 17.51 -15.16 -26.25
C GLY A 255 17.73 -16.48 -26.98
N ASN A 256 18.18 -17.51 -26.25
CA ASN A 256 18.36 -18.86 -26.80
C ASN A 256 17.04 -19.33 -27.44
N THR A 257 16.99 -19.42 -28.76
CA THR A 257 15.78 -19.80 -29.53
C THR A 257 15.69 -21.29 -29.83
N ASP A 258 16.66 -22.09 -29.40
CA ASP A 258 16.63 -23.53 -29.64
C ASP A 258 16.11 -24.25 -28.39
N ASP A 259 15.08 -25.08 -28.59
CA ASP A 259 14.58 -26.11 -27.64
C ASP A 259 15.65 -27.18 -27.29
N ALA A 260 16.92 -26.94 -27.64
CA ALA A 260 18.05 -27.70 -27.15
C ALA A 260 18.49 -27.06 -25.83
N ALA A 261 18.44 -27.84 -24.75
CA ALA A 261 18.92 -27.51 -23.43
C ALA A 261 20.43 -27.22 -23.40
N THR A 262 20.86 -26.09 -23.96
CA THR A 262 22.17 -25.51 -23.72
C THR A 262 22.03 -24.57 -22.52
N THR A 263 22.60 -25.07 -21.43
CA THR A 263 22.79 -24.42 -20.14
C THR A 263 23.83 -23.31 -20.26
N ASP A 264 23.50 -22.24 -20.97
CA ASP A 264 24.24 -20.98 -20.82
C ASP A 264 23.65 -20.21 -19.62
N PRO A 265 24.39 -20.01 -18.51
CA PRO A 265 23.86 -19.40 -17.29
C PRO A 265 23.66 -17.89 -17.40
N HIS A 266 24.06 -17.26 -18.51
CA HIS A 266 24.06 -15.81 -18.62
C HIS A 266 22.65 -15.23 -18.79
N SER A 267 22.30 -14.32 -17.89
CA SER A 267 21.08 -13.50 -18.03
C SER A 267 21.21 -12.63 -19.29
N PRO A 268 20.15 -12.47 -20.09
CA PRO A 268 20.23 -11.75 -21.36
C PRO A 268 20.71 -10.32 -21.13
N ALA A 269 21.78 -9.91 -21.82
CA ALA A 269 22.36 -8.59 -21.67
C ALA A 269 21.61 -7.55 -22.53
N PRO A 270 21.64 -6.26 -22.15
CA PRO A 270 21.17 -5.18 -23.02
C PRO A 270 22.11 -5.04 -24.22
N LEU A 271 21.52 -4.92 -25.41
CA LEU A 271 22.20 -4.69 -26.68
C LEU A 271 22.13 -3.21 -27.11
N PHE A 272 21.03 -2.54 -26.78
CA PHE A 272 20.81 -1.15 -27.14
C PHE A 272 19.93 -0.44 -26.12
N TRP A 273 20.24 0.82 -25.80
CA TRP A 273 19.53 1.58 -24.78
C TRP A 273 19.26 3.00 -25.22
N ASN A 274 18.00 3.42 -25.10
CA ASN A 274 17.60 4.82 -25.22
C ASN A 274 16.95 5.29 -23.91
N ALA A 275 17.22 6.52 -23.51
CA ALA A 275 16.47 7.18 -22.45
C ALA A 275 16.33 8.68 -22.73
N VAL A 276 15.31 9.30 -22.16
CA VAL A 276 15.09 10.74 -22.24
C VAL A 276 14.64 11.29 -20.90
N ARG A 277 15.19 12.44 -20.50
CA ARG A 277 14.74 13.18 -19.32
C ARG A 277 13.57 14.07 -19.68
N MET A 278 12.42 13.83 -19.06
CA MET A 278 11.16 14.49 -19.39
C MET A 278 11.17 16.02 -19.21
N GLY A 279 12.02 16.56 -18.32
CA GLY A 279 12.08 18.01 -18.08
C GLY A 279 12.90 18.82 -19.06
N THR A 280 13.85 18.19 -19.77
CA THR A 280 14.86 18.91 -20.56
C THR A 280 14.98 18.39 -21.98
N GLY A 281 14.52 17.17 -22.25
CA GLY A 281 14.80 16.45 -23.49
C GLY A 281 16.22 15.93 -23.59
N GLU A 282 17.04 16.05 -22.53
CA GLU A 282 18.37 15.43 -22.46
C GLU A 282 18.24 13.94 -22.79
N PHE A 283 18.89 13.54 -23.88
CA PHE A 283 18.71 12.23 -24.49
C PHE A 283 19.97 11.39 -24.31
N PHE A 284 19.77 10.13 -23.94
CA PHE A 284 20.81 9.13 -23.82
C PHE A 284 20.59 8.06 -24.87
N ARG A 285 21.65 7.73 -25.61
CA ARG A 285 21.73 6.59 -26.53
C ARG A 285 23.03 5.85 -26.33
N CYS A 286 22.93 4.53 -26.25
CA CYS A 286 24.10 3.68 -26.14
C CYS A 286 23.86 2.35 -26.84
N ALA A 287 24.76 1.97 -27.73
CA ALA A 287 24.81 0.66 -28.36
C ALA A 287 25.94 -0.14 -27.71
N ILE A 288 25.64 -1.38 -27.31
CA ILE A 288 26.53 -2.22 -26.51
C ILE A 288 27.06 -3.33 -27.42
N GLN A 289 28.35 -3.62 -27.31
CA GLN A 289 29.01 -4.71 -28.03
C GLN A 289 28.31 -6.04 -27.72
N SER A 290 27.93 -6.76 -28.77
CA SER A 290 27.21 -8.04 -28.66
C SER A 290 27.38 -8.84 -29.95
N GLU A 291 27.51 -10.15 -29.83
CA GLU A 291 27.54 -11.07 -30.99
C GLU A 291 26.23 -11.05 -31.78
N SER A 292 25.10 -10.79 -31.11
CA SER A 292 23.77 -10.69 -31.76
C SER A 292 23.69 -9.59 -32.83
N LEU A 293 24.64 -8.65 -32.85
CA LEU A 293 24.69 -7.59 -33.88
C LEU A 293 25.08 -8.13 -35.26
N THR A 294 25.68 -9.32 -35.34
CA THR A 294 26.06 -9.98 -36.60
C THR A 294 24.87 -10.67 -37.30
N ASP A 295 23.76 -10.88 -36.59
CA ASP A 295 22.56 -11.51 -37.13
C ASP A 295 21.69 -10.50 -37.90
N GLU A 296 21.79 -10.53 -39.24
CA GLU A 296 21.03 -9.65 -40.12
C GLU A 296 19.51 -9.75 -39.92
N SER A 297 18.99 -10.95 -39.62
CA SER A 297 17.55 -11.17 -39.45
C SER A 297 17.03 -10.51 -38.17
N PHE A 298 17.80 -10.63 -37.10
CA PHE A 298 17.56 -9.99 -35.81
C PHE A 298 17.66 -8.47 -35.94
N MET A 299 18.70 -7.96 -36.59
CA MET A 299 18.92 -6.53 -36.80
C MET A 299 17.85 -5.89 -37.69
N ARG A 300 17.40 -6.57 -38.74
CA ARG A 300 16.28 -6.13 -39.60
C ARG A 300 14.97 -5.91 -38.80
N ARG A 301 14.74 -6.70 -37.75
CA ARG A 301 13.58 -6.54 -36.86
C ARG A 301 13.73 -5.32 -35.93
N LEU A 302 14.94 -5.02 -35.47
CA LEU A 302 15.23 -3.86 -34.62
C LEU A 302 15.18 -2.54 -35.41
N ARG A 303 15.51 -2.59 -36.71
CA ARG A 303 15.54 -1.41 -37.60
C ARG A 303 16.48 -0.31 -37.10
N LEU A 304 17.57 -0.69 -36.44
CA LEU A 304 18.62 0.23 -36.01
C LEU A 304 19.44 0.66 -37.23
N THR A 305 19.81 1.93 -37.29
CA THR A 305 20.72 2.44 -38.33
C THR A 305 22.18 2.20 -37.94
N PRO A 306 23.12 2.17 -38.92
CA PRO A 306 24.55 2.09 -38.61
C PRO A 306 25.04 3.24 -37.73
N GLU A 307 24.46 4.43 -37.90
CA GLU A 307 24.77 5.61 -37.09
C GLU A 307 24.30 5.45 -35.64
N GLU A 308 23.12 4.86 -35.40
CA GLU A 308 22.63 4.58 -34.05
C GLU A 308 23.54 3.60 -33.29
N LEU A 309 24.16 2.66 -34.01
CA LEU A 309 25.03 1.64 -33.44
C LEU A 309 26.43 2.15 -33.08
N GLN A 310 26.83 3.34 -33.51
CA GLN A 310 28.17 3.85 -33.29
C GLN A 310 28.21 5.01 -32.28
N PRO A 311 29.17 5.02 -31.33
CA PRO A 311 30.14 3.97 -31.06
C PRO A 311 29.53 2.76 -30.32
N LEU A 312 30.02 1.56 -30.62
CA LEU A 312 29.76 0.36 -29.83
C LEU A 312 30.66 0.34 -28.60
N VAL A 313 30.05 0.28 -27.41
CA VAL A 313 30.77 0.30 -26.14
C VAL A 313 30.70 -1.03 -25.40
N THR A 314 31.64 -1.26 -24.50
CA THR A 314 31.59 -2.37 -23.54
C THR A 314 30.50 -2.14 -22.49
N VAL A 315 30.14 -3.19 -21.74
CA VAL A 315 29.17 -3.08 -20.63
C VAL A 315 29.66 -2.13 -19.53
N ASP A 316 30.96 -2.10 -19.25
CA ASP A 316 31.53 -1.21 -18.23
C ASP A 316 31.50 0.26 -18.66
N GLU A 317 31.82 0.55 -19.93
CA GLU A 317 31.65 1.89 -20.50
C GLU A 317 30.17 2.31 -20.53
N PHE A 318 29.25 1.38 -20.81
CA PHE A 318 27.82 1.65 -20.68
C PHE A 318 27.47 2.07 -19.25
N ARG A 319 27.92 1.32 -18.23
CA ARG A 319 27.66 1.62 -16.81
C ARG A 319 28.17 3.02 -16.44
N GLU A 320 29.38 3.37 -16.87
CA GLU A 320 29.98 4.67 -16.57
C GLU A 320 29.20 5.83 -17.23
N ARG A 321 28.85 5.67 -18.52
CA ARG A 321 28.04 6.66 -19.24
C ARG A 321 26.65 6.79 -18.65
N TRP A 322 26.02 5.67 -18.27
CA TRP A 322 24.70 5.65 -17.66
C TRP A 322 24.70 6.34 -16.29
N ARG A 323 25.69 6.04 -15.44
CA ARG A 323 25.89 6.70 -14.14
C ARG A 323 26.11 8.20 -14.27
N THR A 324 26.76 8.65 -15.35
CA THR A 324 26.96 10.08 -15.62
C THR A 324 25.67 10.77 -16.06
N PHE A 325 24.82 10.06 -16.80
CA PHE A 325 23.54 10.57 -17.29
C PHE A 325 22.45 10.61 -16.21
N VAL A 326 22.35 9.55 -15.38
CA VAL A 326 21.34 9.45 -14.32
C VAL A 326 21.81 10.16 -13.07
N ARG A 327 21.04 11.15 -12.64
CA ARG A 327 21.29 11.96 -11.45
C ARG A 327 20.73 11.26 -10.21
N PRO A 328 21.26 11.52 -9.01
CA PRO A 328 20.78 10.89 -7.76
C PRO A 328 19.27 11.06 -7.50
N ASP A 329 18.71 12.18 -7.95
CA ASP A 329 17.30 12.54 -7.79
C ASP A 329 16.38 11.95 -8.87
N ASP A 330 16.96 11.38 -9.93
CA ASP A 330 16.20 10.87 -11.05
C ASP A 330 15.41 9.62 -10.70
N ARG A 331 14.30 9.47 -11.43
CA ARG A 331 13.40 8.33 -11.31
C ARG A 331 13.25 7.71 -12.67
N VAL A 332 13.88 6.55 -12.83
CA VAL A 332 13.85 5.81 -14.09
C VAL A 332 12.51 5.10 -14.23
N ALA A 333 11.82 5.40 -15.34
CA ALA A 333 10.55 4.81 -15.72
C ALA A 333 10.74 3.91 -16.96
N THR A 334 10.38 2.64 -16.83
CA THR A 334 10.38 1.68 -17.96
C THR A 334 8.98 1.13 -18.16
N PHE A 335 8.65 0.74 -19.39
CA PHE A 335 7.31 0.20 -19.62
C PHE A 335 7.13 -1.19 -19.00
N HIS A 336 8.09 -2.09 -19.21
CA HIS A 336 8.08 -3.45 -18.68
C HIS A 336 9.15 -3.65 -17.61
N ARG A 337 8.85 -4.46 -16.58
CA ARG A 337 9.83 -4.85 -15.56
C ARG A 337 11.06 -5.55 -16.17
N SER A 338 10.86 -6.31 -17.25
CA SER A 338 11.95 -6.98 -17.98
C SER A 338 12.99 -5.98 -18.49
N THR A 339 12.59 -4.79 -18.92
CA THR A 339 13.53 -3.75 -19.37
C THR A 339 14.39 -3.25 -18.21
N SER A 340 13.80 -2.93 -17.05
CA SER A 340 14.59 -2.55 -15.87
C SER A 340 15.51 -3.67 -15.39
N LYS A 341 15.08 -4.94 -15.52
CA LYS A 341 15.89 -6.09 -15.15
C LYS A 341 17.19 -6.16 -15.97
N LEU A 342 17.21 -5.71 -17.23
CA LEU A 342 18.45 -5.65 -18.02
C LEU A 342 19.53 -4.77 -17.35
N LEU A 343 19.14 -3.62 -16.78
CA LEU A 343 20.07 -2.77 -16.01
C LEU A 343 20.50 -3.43 -14.70
N GLU A 344 19.59 -4.15 -14.01
CA GLU A 344 19.91 -4.89 -12.77
C GLU A 344 20.91 -6.01 -13.05
N ASP A 345 20.71 -6.76 -14.14
CA ASP A 345 21.51 -7.92 -14.51
C ASP A 345 22.94 -7.51 -14.89
N ILE A 346 23.10 -6.34 -15.50
CA ILE A 346 24.41 -5.73 -15.69
C ILE A 346 24.82 -4.83 -14.54
N GLY A 347 24.19 -4.83 -13.36
CA GLY A 347 24.63 -4.03 -12.22
C GLY A 347 24.84 -2.54 -12.49
N ALA A 348 24.05 -1.94 -13.39
CA ALA A 348 24.11 -0.51 -13.67
C ALA A 348 23.44 0.28 -12.54
N ASP A 349 23.96 1.47 -12.24
CA ASP A 349 23.39 2.35 -11.22
C ASP A 349 22.04 2.90 -11.66
N PHE A 350 20.98 2.56 -10.94
CA PHE A 350 19.72 3.30 -11.03
C PHE A 350 18.87 3.04 -9.78
N SER A 351 18.07 4.02 -9.39
CA SER A 351 16.99 3.80 -8.44
C SER A 351 15.74 3.36 -9.22
N PRO A 352 15.36 2.06 -9.22
CA PRO A 352 14.11 1.65 -9.83
C PRO A 352 12.95 2.30 -9.08
N SER A 353 12.02 2.91 -9.79
CA SER A 353 10.82 3.41 -9.11
C SER A 353 9.52 3.23 -9.87
N ILE A 354 9.54 3.07 -11.20
CA ILE A 354 8.30 3.13 -11.98
C ILE A 354 8.28 2.11 -13.13
N VAL A 355 7.41 1.10 -13.00
CA VAL A 355 7.04 0.21 -14.10
C VAL A 355 5.70 0.69 -14.67
N LEU A 356 5.72 1.34 -15.83
CA LEU A 356 4.55 2.00 -16.39
C LEU A 356 3.42 1.02 -16.69
N LYS A 357 3.71 -0.22 -17.12
CA LYS A 357 2.69 -1.26 -17.33
C LYS A 357 1.91 -1.62 -16.07
N SER A 358 2.45 -1.35 -14.88
CA SER A 358 1.74 -1.59 -13.61
C SER A 358 0.71 -0.51 -13.27
N ILE A 359 0.77 0.63 -13.96
CA ILE A 359 -0.19 1.73 -13.83
C ILE A 359 -1.46 1.34 -14.58
N ASN A 360 -2.45 0.86 -13.83
CA ASN A 360 -3.71 0.34 -14.37
C ASN A 360 -4.62 1.48 -14.87
N LEU A 361 -4.24 2.07 -16.00
CA LEU A 361 -4.98 3.07 -16.76
C LEU A 361 -4.93 2.70 -18.25
N ASN A 362 -6.08 2.65 -18.91
CA ASN A 362 -6.16 2.40 -20.34
C ASN A 362 -5.49 3.57 -21.09
N PRO A 363 -4.40 3.33 -21.86
CA PRO A 363 -3.79 4.36 -22.69
C PRO A 363 -4.77 4.80 -23.78
N GLN A 364 -4.91 6.10 -24.01
CA GLN A 364 -5.59 6.60 -25.21
C GLN A 364 -4.71 6.40 -26.44
N THR A 365 -3.39 6.42 -26.26
CA THR A 365 -2.43 6.21 -27.35
C THR A 365 -1.97 4.76 -27.42
N LYS A 366 -2.08 4.18 -28.62
CA LYS A 366 -1.57 2.83 -28.90
C LYS A 366 -0.06 2.87 -29.15
N GLU A 367 0.62 1.76 -28.93
CA GLU A 367 2.04 1.61 -29.28
C GLU A 367 2.29 1.84 -30.79
N SER A 368 1.30 1.52 -31.62
CA SER A 368 1.34 1.72 -33.07
C SER A 368 1.21 3.18 -33.52
N ASP A 369 0.95 4.12 -32.60
CA ASP A 369 0.82 5.55 -32.92
C ASP A 369 2.14 6.10 -33.49
N PRO A 370 2.13 6.66 -34.72
CA PRO A 370 3.35 7.11 -35.40
C PRO A 370 3.86 8.47 -34.90
N ARG A 371 3.12 9.20 -34.05
CA ARG A 371 3.47 10.56 -33.64
C ARG A 371 4.65 10.57 -32.67
N THR A 372 5.74 11.24 -33.02
CA THR A 372 6.87 11.47 -32.12
C THR A 372 6.51 12.55 -31.07
N PRO A 373 6.70 12.30 -29.77
CA PRO A 373 6.61 13.33 -28.73
C PRO A 373 7.48 14.53 -29.05
N ALA A 374 7.04 15.74 -28.69
CA ALA A 374 7.81 16.96 -28.93
C ALA A 374 9.21 16.90 -28.28
N ILE A 375 9.32 16.26 -27.12
CA ILE A 375 10.61 16.06 -26.43
C ILE A 375 11.60 15.16 -27.18
N LEU A 376 11.13 14.42 -28.18
CA LEU A 376 11.93 13.56 -29.05
C LEU A 376 11.99 14.12 -30.48
N SER A 377 11.63 15.39 -30.73
CA SER A 377 11.58 15.97 -32.09
C SER A 377 12.90 15.87 -32.84
N ASP A 378 14.02 15.96 -32.11
CA ASP A 378 15.37 15.93 -32.68
C ASP A 378 15.83 14.51 -33.00
N GLN A 379 15.02 13.50 -32.64
CA GLN A 379 15.29 12.08 -32.90
C GLN A 379 14.48 11.63 -34.11
N THR A 380 15.12 11.55 -35.28
CA THR A 380 14.47 11.29 -36.57
C THR A 380 14.46 9.81 -36.99
N SER A 381 14.99 8.90 -36.16
CA SER A 381 15.04 7.47 -36.47
C SER A 381 13.67 6.78 -36.36
N ASN A 382 13.45 5.75 -37.18
CA ASN A 382 12.27 4.87 -37.11
C ASN A 382 12.59 3.52 -36.46
N SER A 383 13.70 3.45 -35.70
CA SER A 383 14.14 2.24 -35.03
C SER A 383 13.10 1.75 -34.02
N ARG A 384 12.98 0.43 -33.87
CA ARG A 384 12.07 -0.18 -32.89
C ARG A 384 12.32 0.37 -31.47
N PRO A 385 13.57 0.53 -30.99
CA PRO A 385 13.82 1.02 -29.64
C PRO A 385 13.34 2.46 -29.45
N LEU A 386 13.55 3.32 -30.44
CA LEU A 386 13.09 4.71 -30.37
C LEU A 386 11.56 4.80 -30.42
N ARG A 387 10.89 4.01 -31.26
CA ARG A 387 9.42 3.95 -31.30
C ARG A 387 8.83 3.50 -29.97
N ARG A 388 9.45 2.51 -29.33
CA ARG A 388 9.03 1.98 -28.02
C ARG A 388 9.24 2.99 -26.91
N LEU A 389 10.37 3.70 -26.93
CA LEU A 389 10.62 4.83 -26.03
C LEU A 389 9.57 5.93 -26.24
N ALA A 390 9.33 6.34 -27.48
CA ALA A 390 8.36 7.37 -27.82
C ALA A 390 6.96 7.02 -27.31
N TRP A 391 6.54 5.76 -27.41
CA TRP A 391 5.29 5.31 -26.82
C TRP A 391 5.27 5.41 -25.29
N ALA A 392 6.34 4.99 -24.61
CA ALA A 392 6.44 5.11 -23.16
C ALA A 392 6.40 6.58 -22.70
N VAL A 393 7.03 7.49 -23.45
CA VAL A 393 6.99 8.95 -23.22
C VAL A 393 5.56 9.48 -23.34
N ARG A 394 4.85 9.17 -24.44
CA ARG A 394 3.44 9.57 -24.61
C ARG A 394 2.56 9.08 -23.47
N PHE A 395 2.79 7.86 -23.01
CA PHE A 395 2.05 7.32 -21.89
C PHE A 395 2.31 8.13 -20.62
N VAL A 396 3.56 8.49 -20.31
CA VAL A 396 3.87 9.37 -19.16
C VAL A 396 3.19 10.73 -19.31
N GLU A 397 3.26 11.37 -20.48
CA GLU A 397 2.58 12.66 -20.75
C GLU A 397 1.06 12.55 -20.51
N GLU A 398 0.43 11.47 -20.96
CA GLU A 398 -0.98 11.20 -20.76
C GLU A 398 -1.33 11.03 -19.26
N LEU A 399 -0.48 10.33 -18.50
CA LEU A 399 -0.66 10.16 -17.05
C LEU A 399 -0.56 11.48 -16.28
N VAL A 400 0.35 12.36 -16.71
CA VAL A 400 0.52 13.70 -16.14
C VAL A 400 -0.70 14.57 -16.45
N GLN A 401 -1.15 14.59 -17.71
CA GLN A 401 -2.33 15.37 -18.14
C GLN A 401 -3.61 14.93 -17.41
N ARG A 402 -3.85 13.61 -17.29
CA ARG A 402 -5.02 13.07 -16.56
C ARG A 402 -5.00 13.32 -15.05
N SER A 403 -3.85 13.71 -14.51
CA SER A 403 -3.70 14.02 -13.08
C SER A 403 -3.66 15.52 -12.82
N ALA A 404 -3.67 16.36 -13.87
CA ALA A 404 -3.83 17.80 -13.79
C ALA A 404 -5.30 18.25 -13.94
N ASN A 405 -6.13 17.43 -14.61
CA ASN A 405 -7.59 17.59 -14.75
C ASN A 405 -8.35 16.86 -13.63
#